data_AF-A0A1H7YL32-F1
#
_entry.id   AF-A0A1H7YL32-F1
#
_cell.length_a   1.000
_cell.length_b   1.000
_cell.length_c   1.000
_cell.angle_alpha   90.00
_cell.angle_beta   90.00
_cell.angle_gamma   90.00
#
_symmetry.space_group_name_H-M   'P 1'
#
loop_
_entity.id
_entity.type
_entity.pdbx_description
1 polymer ?
#
loop_
_entity_poly.entity_id
_entity_poly.type
_entity_poly.pdbx_seq_one_letter_code
_entity_poly.pdbx_strand_id
1 'polypeptide(L)'
;MRLVTHIRRVDEALESYGVYPNTSSLEEVARCSMWMLTILADINRQLRSCQEELEKGVVTEPFPFSFWKNEKHRQLKGSAVEDDLLKYGNKKLADMRINFSIVGYDIKEIKDFICPLNAEYEEMNDHLKAIEEMTLELYPEAYATYYQSRKKELDELTVRKKYMKMKMDYYPITLQKLKTLQAQVVADALIAGIMNYDDDTIPLEYAGVDVRRVTENLPENYKGKLPADFDKLCVKYHRHVTWSNDSILNVDYDSLGSYLYKHSDKFTPEQFVAIYEHDYLLYLVRQDMMKLLDNSAGQVEMQAPQDQACEDVAGNCFKNTSGFVRDLVQNLVNEYYLGSAVNLTLIEITLYDHNLIKKRNTHTAFIKSLIAWGIITIDEGEIKALANGMADKYKRIPKEGYMVWPYLYINDKKMCEDMGRKLGSTIPYSRKTDE
;
A
#
# COMPACT_ATOMS: atom_id res chain seq x y z
N MET A 1 4.80 8.43 -1.38
CA MET A 1 4.24 9.28 -2.46
C MET A 1 3.08 10.17 -1.97
N ARG A 2 2.67 10.13 -0.70
CA ARG A 2 1.53 10.94 -0.22
C ARG A 2 1.90 12.42 -0.15
N LEU A 3 3.09 12.75 0.33
CA LEU A 3 3.53 14.13 0.55
C LEU A 3 3.69 14.91 -0.76
N VAL A 4 4.42 14.37 -1.74
CA VAL A 4 4.53 14.94 -3.10
C VAL A 4 3.15 15.16 -3.75
N THR A 5 2.18 14.27 -3.52
CA THR A 5 0.81 14.41 -4.04
C THR A 5 0.04 15.51 -3.32
N HIS A 6 0.19 15.67 -2.01
CA HIS A 6 -0.42 16.74 -1.24
C HIS A 6 0.12 18.12 -1.64
N ILE A 7 1.44 18.22 -1.82
CA ILE A 7 2.13 19.42 -2.29
C ILE A 7 1.60 19.84 -3.67
N ARG A 8 1.60 18.94 -4.66
CA ARG A 8 1.05 19.24 -6.01
C ARG A 8 -0.43 19.65 -6.00
N ARG A 9 -1.23 19.09 -5.09
CA ARG A 9 -2.66 19.48 -4.95
C ARG A 9 -2.85 20.90 -4.42
N VAL A 10 -1.90 21.45 -3.68
CA VAL A 10 -1.91 22.88 -3.31
C VAL A 10 -1.65 23.73 -4.54
N ASP A 11 -0.70 23.35 -5.40
CA ASP A 11 -0.41 24.05 -6.64
C ASP A 11 -1.61 24.00 -7.61
N GLU A 12 -2.20 22.82 -7.84
CA GLU A 12 -3.41 22.65 -8.65
C GLU A 12 -4.57 23.50 -8.12
N ALA A 13 -4.72 23.62 -6.79
CA ALA A 13 -5.75 24.44 -6.17
C ALA A 13 -5.49 25.94 -6.36
N LEU A 14 -4.25 26.40 -6.18
CA LEU A 14 -3.83 27.79 -6.45
C LEU A 14 -4.07 28.19 -7.90
N GLU A 15 -3.64 27.35 -8.84
CA GLU A 15 -3.85 27.57 -10.27
C GLU A 15 -5.34 27.60 -10.60
N SER A 16 -6.12 26.64 -10.08
CA SER A 16 -7.58 26.60 -10.29
C SER A 16 -8.31 27.83 -9.74
N TYR A 17 -7.86 28.39 -8.61
CA TYR A 17 -8.37 29.64 -8.06
C TYR A 17 -8.09 30.80 -9.01
N GLY A 18 -6.87 30.87 -9.55
CA GLY A 18 -6.46 31.85 -10.57
C GLY A 18 -7.18 31.73 -11.92
N VAL A 19 -7.84 30.61 -12.23
CA VAL A 19 -8.61 30.42 -13.47
C VAL A 19 -10.03 31.04 -13.40
N TYR A 20 -10.50 31.46 -12.22
CA TYR A 20 -11.81 32.10 -12.03
C TYR A 20 -11.73 33.52 -11.40
N PRO A 21 -11.05 34.52 -12.02
CA PRO A 21 -10.55 35.72 -11.31
C PRO A 21 -11.61 36.76 -10.89
N ASN A 22 -12.90 36.51 -11.09
CA ASN A 22 -13.95 37.54 -10.96
C ASN A 22 -15.29 37.05 -10.39
N THR A 23 -15.37 35.82 -9.87
CA THR A 23 -16.60 35.28 -9.27
C THR A 23 -16.52 35.08 -7.76
N SER A 24 -15.32 35.09 -7.17
CA SER A 24 -15.10 34.85 -5.74
C SER A 24 -15.78 35.88 -4.86
N SER A 25 -16.80 35.43 -4.12
CA SER A 25 -17.40 36.19 -3.03
C SER A 25 -16.41 36.35 -1.88
N LEU A 26 -16.62 37.39 -1.06
CA LEU A 26 -15.80 37.66 0.13
C LEU A 26 -15.67 36.45 1.08
N GLU A 27 -16.74 35.66 1.19
CA GLU A 27 -16.81 34.47 2.02
C GLU A 27 -16.01 33.29 1.44
N GLU A 28 -15.90 33.21 0.10
CA GLU A 28 -15.04 32.25 -0.59
C GLU A 28 -13.57 32.61 -0.45
N VAL A 29 -13.19 33.89 -0.59
CA VAL A 29 -11.80 34.36 -0.35
C VAL A 29 -11.34 33.97 1.06
N ALA A 30 -12.19 34.21 2.07
CA ALA A 30 -11.91 33.83 3.45
C ALA A 30 -11.73 32.31 3.60
N ARG A 31 -12.67 31.51 3.07
CA ARG A 31 -12.63 30.03 3.16
C ARG A 31 -11.44 29.41 2.43
N CYS A 32 -11.10 29.89 1.24
CA CYS A 32 -9.93 29.44 0.49
C CYS A 32 -8.65 29.74 1.27
N SER A 33 -8.54 30.94 1.86
CA SER A 33 -7.38 31.33 2.67
C SER A 33 -7.23 30.48 3.94
N MET A 34 -8.33 30.20 4.64
CA MET A 34 -8.37 29.27 5.79
C MET A 34 -7.92 27.85 5.41
N TRP A 35 -8.44 27.35 4.29
CA TRP A 35 -8.14 26.01 3.77
C TRP A 35 -6.66 25.88 3.35
N MET A 36 -6.15 26.86 2.59
CA MET A 36 -4.74 26.93 2.21
C MET A 36 -3.82 26.93 3.43
N LEU A 37 -4.09 27.81 4.41
CA LEU A 37 -3.27 27.91 5.61
C LEU A 37 -3.27 26.60 6.41
N THR A 38 -4.42 25.94 6.51
CA THR A 38 -4.55 24.64 7.19
C THR A 38 -3.75 23.54 6.50
N ILE A 39 -3.73 23.51 5.16
CA ILE A 39 -2.98 22.49 4.41
C ILE A 39 -1.48 22.80 4.37
N LEU A 40 -1.06 24.05 4.25
CA LEU A 40 0.35 24.42 4.29
C LEU A 40 0.98 24.03 5.64
N ALA A 41 0.29 24.32 6.76
CA ALA A 41 0.73 23.88 8.09
C ALA A 41 0.79 22.33 8.23
N ASP A 42 -0.12 21.60 7.60
CA ASP A 42 -0.06 20.12 7.56
C ASP A 42 1.11 19.60 6.70
N ILE A 43 1.37 20.25 5.57
CA ILE A 43 2.52 19.95 4.70
C ILE A 43 3.83 20.25 5.43
N ASN A 44 3.97 21.39 6.09
CA ASN A 44 5.17 21.75 6.86
C ASN A 44 5.44 20.75 7.98
N ARG A 45 4.41 20.33 8.71
CA ARG A 45 4.50 19.25 9.69
C ARG A 45 4.97 17.93 9.07
N GLN A 46 4.47 17.56 7.88
CA GLN A 46 4.88 16.33 7.18
C GLN A 46 6.30 16.42 6.62
N LEU A 47 6.71 17.59 6.08
CA LEU A 47 8.07 17.85 5.61
C LEU A 47 9.07 17.82 6.77
N ARG A 48 8.77 18.45 7.89
CA ARG A 48 9.59 18.38 9.12
C ARG A 48 9.76 16.94 9.61
N SER A 49 8.68 16.16 9.65
CA SER A 49 8.75 14.73 9.97
C SER A 49 9.64 13.97 8.98
N CYS A 50 9.61 14.31 7.69
CA CYS A 50 10.46 13.69 6.68
C CYS A 50 11.94 14.07 6.85
N GLN A 51 12.25 15.31 7.21
CA GLN A 51 13.62 15.74 7.55
C GLN A 51 14.13 14.98 8.77
N GLU A 52 13.35 14.92 9.85
CA GLU A 52 13.71 14.17 11.05
C GLU A 52 13.96 12.67 10.76
N GLU A 53 13.36 12.09 9.71
CA GLU A 53 13.64 10.72 9.27
C GLU A 53 14.92 10.64 8.42
N LEU A 54 15.14 11.59 7.50
CA LEU A 54 16.35 11.68 6.67
C LEU A 54 17.62 11.93 7.51
N GLU A 55 17.55 12.77 8.54
CA GLU A 55 18.61 12.99 9.54
C GLU A 55 19.01 11.70 10.28
N LYS A 56 18.09 10.73 10.38
CA LYS A 56 18.32 9.41 10.97
C LYS A 56 18.76 8.37 9.92
N GLY A 57 18.98 8.78 8.67
CA GLY A 57 19.29 7.90 7.54
C GLY A 57 18.10 7.07 7.03
N VAL A 58 16.87 7.42 7.42
CA VAL A 58 15.66 6.67 7.06
C VAL A 58 14.91 7.38 5.94
N VAL A 59 14.70 6.66 4.84
CA VAL A 59 13.96 7.15 3.68
C VAL A 59 12.59 6.49 3.66
N THR A 60 11.53 7.28 3.87
CA THR A 60 10.13 6.82 3.93
C THR A 60 9.32 7.30 2.72
N GLU A 61 9.39 8.60 2.42
CA GLU A 61 8.72 9.25 1.29
C GLU A 61 9.70 9.51 0.14
N PRO A 62 9.38 9.07 -1.09
CA PRO A 62 10.20 9.36 -2.26
C PRO A 62 9.94 10.75 -2.81
N PHE A 63 11.02 11.49 -3.06
CA PHE A 63 11.03 12.73 -3.82
C PHE A 63 11.75 12.47 -5.15
N PRO A 64 11.02 12.04 -6.20
CA PRO A 64 11.64 11.63 -7.47
C PRO A 64 12.25 12.83 -8.19
N PHE A 65 13.23 12.61 -9.06
CA PHE A 65 13.93 13.70 -9.76
C PHE A 65 13.00 14.61 -10.60
N SER A 66 11.87 14.07 -11.05
CA SER A 66 10.79 14.79 -11.74
C SER A 66 10.02 15.79 -10.84
N PHE A 67 10.07 15.62 -9.52
CA PHE A 67 9.55 16.60 -8.57
C PHE A 67 10.47 17.82 -8.57
N TRP A 68 11.72 17.64 -8.13
CA TRP A 68 12.73 18.71 -8.04
C TRP A 68 12.90 19.50 -9.34
N LYS A 69 12.96 18.83 -10.50
CA LYS A 69 13.11 19.50 -11.80
C LYS A 69 11.96 20.47 -12.16
N ASN A 70 10.76 20.19 -11.70
CA ASN A 70 9.58 21.02 -11.96
C ASN A 70 9.30 22.00 -10.83
N GLU A 71 10.05 21.89 -9.73
CA GLU A 71 9.76 22.62 -8.51
C GLU A 71 10.26 24.06 -8.60
N LYS A 72 9.40 24.99 -8.22
CA LYS A 72 9.71 26.43 -8.19
C LYS A 72 9.52 26.92 -6.77
N HIS A 73 10.35 27.86 -6.33
CA HIS A 73 10.14 28.54 -5.05
C HIS A 73 8.71 29.08 -4.99
N ARG A 74 7.90 28.51 -4.08
CA ARG A 74 6.49 28.82 -3.94
C ARG A 74 6.35 30.11 -3.14
N GLN A 75 5.52 31.03 -3.58
CA GLN A 75 5.25 32.25 -2.85
C GLN A 75 3.79 32.65 -3.04
N LEU A 76 3.19 33.21 -1.98
CA LEU A 76 1.90 33.90 -2.09
C LEU A 76 2.00 35.11 -3.03
N LYS A 77 3.20 35.73 -3.08
CA LYS A 77 3.45 36.99 -3.78
C LYS A 77 3.19 36.90 -5.29
N GLY A 78 2.28 37.74 -5.78
CA GLY A 78 1.84 37.78 -7.18
C GLY A 78 0.84 36.67 -7.56
N SER A 79 0.22 36.02 -6.58
CA SER A 79 -0.89 35.08 -6.80
C SER A 79 -2.25 35.80 -6.79
N ALA A 80 -3.24 35.22 -7.47
CA ALA A 80 -4.62 35.72 -7.44
C ALA A 80 -5.22 35.73 -6.02
N VAL A 81 -4.73 34.87 -5.12
CA VAL A 81 -5.12 34.87 -3.71
C VAL A 81 -4.59 36.10 -3.00
N GLU A 82 -3.33 36.50 -3.23
CA GLU A 82 -2.78 37.76 -2.67
C GLU A 82 -3.57 38.98 -3.15
N ASP A 83 -3.88 39.04 -4.45
CA ASP A 83 -4.65 40.14 -5.04
C ASP A 83 -6.05 40.29 -4.39
N ASP A 84 -6.79 39.18 -4.23
CA ASP A 84 -8.09 39.21 -3.54
C ASP A 84 -7.96 39.50 -2.03
N LEU A 85 -6.94 38.97 -1.35
CA LEU A 85 -6.64 39.28 0.05
C LEU A 85 -6.37 40.78 0.28
N LEU A 86 -5.62 41.42 -0.64
CA LEU A 86 -5.36 42.85 -0.61
C LEU A 86 -6.61 43.68 -0.94
N LYS A 87 -7.34 43.31 -2.00
CA LYS A 87 -8.58 43.95 -2.48
C LYS A 87 -9.69 43.97 -1.43
N TYR A 88 -9.82 42.89 -0.65
CA TYR A 88 -10.84 42.77 0.40
C TYR A 88 -10.32 42.99 1.82
N GLY A 89 -9.04 43.39 1.96
CA GLY A 89 -8.27 43.24 3.20
C GLY A 89 -8.87 43.82 4.49
N ASN A 90 -9.64 44.90 4.42
CA ASN A 90 -10.25 45.57 5.58
C ASN A 90 -11.61 45.00 6.02
N LYS A 91 -12.02 43.83 5.51
CA LYS A 91 -13.28 43.16 5.90
C LYS A 91 -13.06 42.21 7.07
N LYS A 92 -13.94 42.25 8.07
CA LYS A 92 -13.81 41.42 9.29
C LYS A 92 -14.46 40.05 9.10
N LEU A 93 -13.82 39.01 9.60
CA LEU A 93 -14.35 37.63 9.58
C LEU A 93 -15.65 37.50 10.37
N ALA A 94 -15.79 38.26 11.45
CA ALA A 94 -17.03 38.33 12.25
C ALA A 94 -18.25 38.79 11.44
N ASP A 95 -18.08 39.70 10.47
CA ASP A 95 -19.17 40.20 9.62
C ASP A 95 -19.73 39.09 8.70
N MET A 96 -18.89 38.11 8.36
CA MET A 96 -19.23 36.89 7.59
C MET A 96 -19.67 35.72 8.49
N ARG A 97 -19.73 35.91 9.81
CA ARG A 97 -19.94 34.83 10.81
C ARG A 97 -18.88 33.72 10.76
N ILE A 98 -17.69 34.04 10.23
CA ILE A 98 -16.54 33.14 10.23
C ILE A 98 -15.80 33.32 11.56
N ASN A 99 -15.60 32.22 12.27
CA ASN A 99 -14.71 32.14 13.41
C ASN A 99 -13.58 31.17 13.04
N PHE A 100 -12.35 31.68 12.95
CA PHE A 100 -11.16 30.92 12.60
C PHE A 100 -10.02 31.38 13.49
N SER A 101 -9.26 30.42 14.00
CA SER A 101 -8.05 30.66 14.75
C SER A 101 -7.05 29.57 14.43
N ILE A 102 -5.79 29.96 14.30
CA ILE A 102 -4.64 29.06 14.16
C ILE A 102 -3.64 29.44 15.25
N VAL A 103 -2.88 28.46 15.75
CA VAL A 103 -1.91 28.73 16.83
C VAL A 103 -0.84 29.69 16.31
N GLY A 104 -0.56 30.75 17.06
CA GLY A 104 0.45 31.75 16.73
C GLY A 104 -0.05 32.98 15.96
N TYR A 105 -1.25 32.95 15.36
CA TYR A 105 -1.76 34.06 14.54
C TYR A 105 -3.17 34.53 14.95
N ASP A 106 -3.34 35.84 15.09
CA ASP A 106 -4.60 36.51 15.46
C ASP A 106 -5.27 37.07 14.18
N ILE A 107 -6.13 36.25 13.56
CA ILE A 107 -6.75 36.56 12.26
C ILE A 107 -8.15 37.12 12.49
N LYS A 108 -8.35 38.41 12.22
CA LYS A 108 -9.62 39.14 12.43
C LYS A 108 -10.20 39.73 11.16
N GLU A 109 -9.33 40.14 10.24
CA GLU A 109 -9.63 40.74 8.95
C GLU A 109 -9.03 39.90 7.81
N ILE A 110 -9.55 40.06 6.59
CA ILE A 110 -9.09 39.29 5.42
C ILE A 110 -7.58 39.44 5.20
N LYS A 111 -7.03 40.66 5.32
CA LYS A 111 -5.58 40.88 5.13
C LYS A 111 -4.70 40.12 6.12
N ASP A 112 -5.25 39.73 7.28
CA ASP A 112 -4.48 39.07 8.34
C ASP A 112 -4.06 37.64 7.93
N PHE A 113 -4.63 37.07 6.86
CA PHE A 113 -4.14 35.83 6.24
C PHE A 113 -2.80 35.98 5.50
N ILE A 114 -2.42 37.18 5.07
CA ILE A 114 -1.22 37.39 4.23
C ILE A 114 0.06 37.02 4.97
N CYS A 115 0.20 37.41 6.24
CA CYS A 115 1.42 37.14 7.01
C CYS A 115 1.57 35.64 7.38
N PRO A 116 0.53 34.94 7.90
CA PRO A 116 0.58 33.50 8.12
C PRO A 116 0.86 32.72 6.84
N LEU A 117 0.16 33.03 5.73
CA LEU A 117 0.36 32.31 4.47
C LEU A 117 1.78 32.47 3.94
N ASN A 118 2.34 33.68 3.96
CA ASN A 118 3.75 33.89 3.56
C ASN A 118 4.72 33.09 4.44
N ALA A 119 4.55 33.12 5.76
CA ALA A 119 5.41 32.38 6.68
C ALA A 119 5.36 30.86 6.44
N GLU A 120 4.17 30.30 6.21
CA GLU A 120 4.04 28.87 5.90
C GLU A 120 4.62 28.51 4.51
N TYR A 121 4.58 29.42 3.52
CA TYR A 121 5.28 29.22 2.24
C TYR A 121 6.81 29.27 2.40
N GLU A 122 7.33 30.22 3.18
CA GLU A 122 8.75 30.34 3.49
C GLU A 122 9.25 29.07 4.21
N GLU A 123 8.58 28.64 5.27
CA GLU A 123 8.88 27.40 6.00
C GLU A 123 8.83 26.16 5.09
N MET A 124 7.85 26.07 4.18
CA MET A 124 7.76 24.98 3.20
C MET A 124 8.94 24.95 2.25
N ASN A 125 9.36 26.10 1.72
CA ASN A 125 10.51 26.19 0.81
C ASN A 125 11.82 25.83 1.51
N ASP A 126 12.02 26.33 2.74
CA ASP A 126 13.20 26.01 3.55
C ASP A 126 13.25 24.51 3.86
N HIS A 127 12.10 23.92 4.23
CA HIS A 127 12.01 22.48 4.44
C HIS A 127 12.32 21.68 3.17
N LEU A 128 11.71 22.03 2.02
CA LEU A 128 11.94 21.37 0.74
C LEU A 128 13.40 21.45 0.30
N LYS A 129 14.04 22.61 0.45
CA LYS A 129 15.44 22.81 0.11
C LYS A 129 16.38 21.94 0.95
N ALA A 130 16.19 21.90 2.26
CA ALA A 130 16.99 21.05 3.13
C ALA A 130 16.72 19.55 2.90
N ILE A 131 15.50 19.16 2.50
CA ILE A 131 15.23 17.78 2.02
C ILE A 131 15.99 17.50 0.72
N GLU A 132 15.98 18.41 -0.26
CA GLU A 132 16.73 18.25 -1.51
C GLU A 132 18.22 18.02 -1.22
N GLU A 133 18.83 18.89 -0.41
CA GLU A 133 20.23 18.79 0.04
C GLU A 133 20.50 17.44 0.72
N MET A 134 19.69 17.03 1.71
CA MET A 134 19.81 15.71 2.37
C MET A 134 19.69 14.53 1.39
N THR A 135 18.77 14.61 0.41
CA THR A 135 18.55 13.50 -0.54
C THR A 135 19.70 13.30 -1.54
N LEU A 136 20.52 14.34 -1.76
CA LEU A 136 21.74 14.26 -2.57
C LEU A 136 22.90 13.58 -1.83
N GLU A 137 22.87 13.57 -0.50
CA GLU A 137 23.92 13.01 0.37
C GLU A 137 23.57 11.61 0.93
N LEU A 138 22.47 10.99 0.48
CA LEU A 138 22.02 9.69 0.97
C LEU A 138 23.01 8.55 0.68
N TYR A 139 23.40 7.85 1.75
CA TYR A 139 24.17 6.61 1.68
C TYR A 139 23.36 5.46 1.04
N PRO A 140 24.02 4.50 0.35
CA PRO A 140 23.35 3.38 -0.34
C PRO A 140 22.35 2.61 0.53
N GLU A 141 22.69 2.36 1.80
CA GLU A 141 21.92 1.55 2.76
C GLU A 141 20.54 2.16 3.10
N ALA A 142 20.39 3.48 2.93
CA ALA A 142 19.11 4.16 3.08
C ALA A 142 18.12 3.73 2.00
N TYR A 143 18.61 3.43 0.79
CA TYR A 143 17.79 2.94 -0.31
C TYR A 143 17.37 1.47 -0.13
N ALA A 144 18.23 0.59 0.39
CA ALA A 144 17.79 -0.74 0.81
C ALA A 144 16.76 -0.68 1.93
N THR A 145 16.91 0.23 2.90
CA THR A 145 15.93 0.44 3.97
C THR A 145 14.57 0.89 3.40
N TYR A 146 14.56 1.83 2.45
CA TYR A 146 13.37 2.21 1.69
C TYR A 146 12.74 1.02 0.96
N TYR A 147 13.53 0.24 0.22
CA TYR A 147 13.06 -0.96 -0.49
C TYR A 147 12.39 -1.96 0.46
N GLN A 148 13.03 -2.30 1.58
CA GLN A 148 12.48 -3.24 2.56
C GLN A 148 11.25 -2.67 3.29
N SER A 149 11.14 -1.35 3.47
CA SER A 149 9.94 -0.72 4.03
C SER A 149 8.71 -0.93 3.15
N ARG A 150 8.87 -0.80 1.82
CA ARG A 150 7.81 -0.95 0.83
C ARG A 150 7.46 -2.40 0.54
N LYS A 151 8.46 -3.30 0.54
CA LYS A 151 8.26 -4.75 0.36
C LYS A 151 7.29 -5.35 1.39
N LYS A 152 7.20 -4.78 2.60
CA LYS A 152 6.24 -5.21 3.65
C LYS A 152 4.76 -5.05 3.25
N GLU A 153 4.47 -4.29 2.20
CA GLU A 153 3.11 -4.13 1.66
C GLU A 153 2.69 -5.31 0.74
N LEU A 154 3.60 -6.26 0.43
CA LEU A 154 3.33 -7.42 -0.44
C LEU A 154 2.59 -8.57 0.29
N ASP A 155 1.57 -9.14 -0.36
CA ASP A 155 0.98 -10.43 0.04
C ASP A 155 1.90 -11.62 -0.32
N GLU A 156 2.83 -11.93 0.59
CA GLU A 156 3.72 -13.08 0.51
C GLU A 156 2.99 -14.42 0.32
N LEU A 157 1.77 -14.57 0.87
CA LEU A 157 1.03 -15.84 0.82
C LEU A 157 0.52 -16.11 -0.60
N THR A 158 0.05 -15.08 -1.31
CA THR A 158 -0.35 -15.19 -2.73
C THR A 158 0.86 -15.51 -3.62
N VAL A 159 1.99 -14.82 -3.43
CA VAL A 159 3.20 -15.11 -4.22
C VAL A 159 3.73 -16.52 -3.93
N ARG A 160 3.72 -16.96 -2.66
CA ARG A 160 4.09 -18.34 -2.28
C ARG A 160 3.19 -19.39 -2.95
N LYS A 161 1.88 -19.15 -3.05
CA LYS A 161 0.95 -20.03 -3.77
C LYS A 161 1.28 -20.09 -5.27
N LYS A 162 1.61 -18.95 -5.90
CA LYS A 162 2.08 -18.90 -7.31
C LYS A 162 3.36 -19.71 -7.50
N TYR A 163 4.37 -19.52 -6.64
CA TYR A 163 5.61 -20.29 -6.67
C TYR A 163 5.37 -21.80 -6.56
N MET A 164 4.54 -22.24 -5.61
CA MET A 164 4.22 -23.66 -5.44
C MET A 164 3.54 -24.25 -6.68
N LYS A 165 2.64 -23.50 -7.33
CA LYS A 165 2.05 -23.91 -8.62
C LYS A 165 3.12 -24.07 -9.70
N MET A 166 3.97 -23.06 -9.91
CA MET A 166 5.07 -23.11 -10.88
C MET A 166 5.99 -24.30 -10.60
N LYS A 167 6.34 -24.55 -9.33
CA LYS A 167 7.21 -25.67 -8.92
C LYS A 167 6.61 -27.05 -9.22
N MET A 168 5.28 -27.21 -9.14
CA MET A 168 4.61 -28.48 -9.45
C MET A 168 4.70 -28.84 -10.94
N ASP A 169 4.64 -27.85 -11.83
CA ASP A 169 4.83 -28.06 -13.28
C ASP A 169 6.22 -28.63 -13.62
N TYR A 170 7.18 -28.50 -12.70
CA TYR A 170 8.56 -28.99 -12.81
C TYR A 170 8.86 -30.24 -11.96
N TYR A 171 7.88 -30.93 -11.38
CA TYR A 171 8.15 -32.14 -10.57
C TYR A 171 8.74 -33.30 -11.42
N PRO A 172 9.65 -34.15 -10.89
CA PRO A 172 10.46 -33.93 -9.68
C PRO A 172 11.46 -32.79 -9.89
N ILE A 173 11.65 -31.96 -8.86
CA ILE A 173 12.47 -30.76 -8.95
C ILE A 173 13.96 -31.10 -9.03
N THR A 174 14.70 -30.40 -9.88
CA THR A 174 16.16 -30.53 -10.04
C THR A 174 16.81 -29.16 -10.15
N LEU A 175 18.13 -29.07 -9.94
CA LEU A 175 18.86 -27.80 -10.04
C LEU A 175 18.68 -27.13 -11.42
N GLN A 176 18.68 -27.91 -12.51
CA GLN A 176 18.46 -27.37 -13.86
C GLN A 176 17.03 -26.82 -14.03
N LYS A 177 16.02 -27.50 -13.48
CA LYS A 177 14.64 -26.99 -13.51
C LYS A 177 14.46 -25.74 -12.65
N LEU A 178 15.20 -25.61 -11.54
CA LEU A 178 15.23 -24.38 -10.74
C LEU A 178 15.93 -23.22 -11.48
N LYS A 179 16.99 -23.47 -12.26
CA LYS A 179 17.57 -22.45 -13.17
C LYS A 179 16.55 -22.00 -14.22
N THR A 180 15.81 -22.92 -14.81
CA THR A 180 14.68 -22.62 -15.73
C THR A 180 13.57 -21.81 -15.05
N LEU A 181 13.23 -22.09 -13.77
CA LEU A 181 12.31 -21.26 -12.99
C LEU A 181 12.88 -19.87 -12.69
N GLN A 182 14.16 -19.75 -12.33
CA GLN A 182 14.85 -18.46 -12.13
C GLN A 182 14.78 -17.60 -13.40
N ALA A 183 15.05 -18.20 -14.57
CA ALA A 183 14.96 -17.52 -15.86
C ALA A 183 13.53 -17.04 -16.19
N GLN A 184 12.51 -17.85 -15.88
CA GLN A 184 11.09 -17.44 -16.02
C GLN A 184 10.75 -16.26 -15.11
N VAL A 185 11.13 -16.30 -13.84
CA VAL A 185 10.88 -15.22 -12.87
C VAL A 185 11.53 -13.90 -13.30
N VAL A 186 12.74 -13.96 -13.88
CA VAL A 186 13.38 -12.78 -14.50
C VAL A 186 12.61 -12.32 -15.73
N ALA A 187 12.30 -13.22 -16.68
CA ALA A 187 11.63 -12.85 -17.92
C ALA A 187 10.23 -12.27 -17.69
N ASP A 188 9.42 -12.85 -16.81
CA ASP A 188 8.09 -12.35 -16.45
C ASP A 188 8.16 -10.93 -15.87
N ALA A 189 9.16 -10.65 -15.02
CA ALA A 189 9.36 -9.33 -14.44
C ALA A 189 9.79 -8.30 -15.50
N LEU A 190 10.70 -8.67 -16.40
CA LEU A 190 11.09 -7.80 -17.52
C LEU A 190 9.93 -7.55 -18.49
N ILE A 191 9.08 -8.54 -18.77
CA ILE A 191 7.84 -8.39 -19.54
C ILE A 191 6.85 -7.45 -18.83
N ALA A 192 6.76 -7.49 -17.50
CA ALA A 192 5.99 -6.54 -16.70
C ALA A 192 6.58 -5.11 -16.71
N GLY A 193 7.72 -4.90 -17.38
CA GLY A 193 8.29 -3.57 -17.60
C GLY A 193 8.97 -2.98 -16.38
N ILE A 194 9.48 -3.81 -15.46
CA ILE A 194 10.10 -3.30 -14.22
C ILE A 194 11.33 -2.43 -14.47
N MET A 195 12.03 -2.59 -15.61
CA MET A 195 13.22 -1.83 -16.01
C MET A 195 12.93 -0.67 -16.99
N ASN A 196 11.66 -0.32 -17.23
CA ASN A 196 11.28 0.64 -18.27
C ASN A 196 11.79 2.08 -18.02
N TYR A 197 12.12 2.43 -16.78
CA TYR A 197 12.50 3.79 -16.40
C TYR A 197 13.99 3.95 -16.09
N ASP A 198 14.76 2.85 -16.08
CA ASP A 198 16.20 2.86 -15.85
C ASP A 198 16.91 3.48 -17.06
N ASP A 199 18.09 4.05 -16.84
CA ASP A 199 18.85 4.78 -17.85
C ASP A 199 19.21 3.88 -19.04
N ASP A 200 19.46 4.49 -20.20
CA ASP A 200 19.83 3.72 -21.37
C ASP A 200 21.18 3.04 -21.24
N THR A 201 21.30 1.90 -21.92
CA THR A 201 22.46 1.02 -21.85
C THR A 201 23.58 1.51 -22.75
N ILE A 202 24.82 1.49 -22.26
CA ILE A 202 26.00 1.83 -23.06
C ILE A 202 26.62 0.56 -23.66
N PRO A 203 27.28 0.62 -24.84
CA PRO A 203 27.81 -0.56 -25.52
C PRO A 203 28.76 -1.45 -24.69
N LEU A 204 29.45 -0.87 -23.70
CA LEU A 204 30.36 -1.60 -22.82
C LEU A 204 29.63 -2.56 -21.86
N GLU A 205 28.43 -2.21 -21.40
CA GLU A 205 27.66 -3.03 -20.45
C GLU A 205 27.24 -4.37 -21.06
N TYR A 206 26.90 -4.38 -22.36
CA TYR A 206 26.56 -5.60 -23.10
C TYR A 206 27.66 -6.67 -23.06
N ALA A 207 28.94 -6.27 -22.97
CA ALA A 207 30.05 -7.22 -22.90
C ALA A 207 30.15 -7.94 -21.54
N GLY A 208 29.54 -7.39 -20.49
CA GLY A 208 29.48 -8.00 -19.15
C GLY A 208 28.27 -8.92 -18.92
N VAL A 209 27.29 -8.91 -19.82
CA VAL A 209 25.96 -9.53 -19.58
C VAL A 209 25.78 -10.76 -20.45
N ASP A 210 25.85 -11.93 -19.81
CA ASP A 210 25.56 -13.22 -20.43
C ASP A 210 24.03 -13.45 -20.52
N VAL A 211 23.38 -12.75 -21.46
CA VAL A 211 21.91 -12.82 -21.71
C VAL A 211 21.45 -14.25 -21.97
N ARG A 212 22.33 -15.11 -22.52
CA ARG A 212 22.05 -16.53 -22.79
C ARG A 212 21.67 -17.31 -21.53
N ARG A 213 22.17 -16.92 -20.36
CA ARG A 213 21.76 -17.53 -19.07
C ARG A 213 20.27 -17.41 -18.80
N VAL A 214 19.62 -16.37 -19.31
CA VAL A 214 18.17 -16.23 -19.25
C VAL A 214 17.54 -16.95 -20.45
N THR A 215 17.93 -16.61 -21.68
CA THR A 215 17.23 -17.05 -22.90
C THR A 215 17.37 -18.54 -23.22
N GLU A 216 18.50 -19.19 -22.91
CA GLU A 216 18.69 -20.64 -23.13
C GLU A 216 17.98 -21.49 -22.06
N ASN A 217 17.70 -20.94 -20.89
CA ASN A 217 17.00 -21.64 -19.80
C ASN A 217 15.47 -21.44 -19.85
N LEU A 218 14.96 -20.54 -20.71
CA LEU A 218 13.53 -20.28 -20.86
C LEU A 218 12.80 -21.43 -21.60
N PRO A 219 11.57 -21.79 -21.19
CA PRO A 219 10.78 -22.77 -21.93
C PRO A 219 10.32 -22.24 -23.30
N GLU A 220 10.08 -23.17 -24.23
CA GLU A 220 9.63 -22.89 -25.61
C GLU A 220 8.42 -21.95 -25.71
N ASN A 221 7.53 -21.94 -24.71
CA ASN A 221 6.34 -21.09 -24.67
C ASN A 221 6.62 -19.59 -24.42
N TYR A 222 7.89 -19.18 -24.27
CA TYR A 222 8.33 -17.77 -24.29
C TYR A 222 8.72 -17.27 -25.68
N LYS A 223 8.88 -18.16 -26.69
CA LYS A 223 9.15 -17.74 -28.06
C LYS A 223 8.02 -16.84 -28.57
N GLY A 224 8.39 -15.63 -29.01
CA GLY A 224 7.43 -14.59 -29.45
C GLY A 224 6.71 -13.82 -28.33
N LYS A 225 7.00 -14.09 -27.05
CA LYS A 225 6.50 -13.27 -25.91
C LYS A 225 7.53 -12.27 -25.37
N LEU A 226 8.82 -12.51 -25.61
CA LEU A 226 9.88 -11.60 -25.19
C LEU A 226 9.79 -10.28 -25.98
N PRO A 227 9.97 -9.11 -25.34
CA PRO A 227 10.12 -7.83 -26.01
C PRO A 227 11.24 -7.84 -27.06
N ALA A 228 11.12 -7.01 -28.09
CA ALA A 228 12.14 -6.90 -29.15
C ALA A 228 13.49 -6.36 -28.61
N ASP A 229 13.47 -5.67 -27.48
CA ASP A 229 14.61 -5.12 -26.75
C ASP A 229 14.95 -5.90 -25.47
N PHE A 230 14.52 -7.17 -25.36
CA PHE A 230 14.76 -7.98 -24.15
C PHE A 230 16.22 -8.04 -23.70
N ASP A 231 17.17 -8.11 -24.63
CA ASP A 231 18.61 -8.07 -24.35
C ASP A 231 19.00 -6.76 -23.63
N LYS A 232 18.44 -5.63 -24.04
CA LYS A 232 18.63 -4.32 -23.38
C LYS A 232 18.03 -4.31 -21.97
N LEU A 233 16.83 -4.89 -21.79
CA LEU A 233 16.20 -5.02 -20.48
C LEU A 233 17.01 -5.92 -19.53
N CYS A 234 17.64 -6.98 -20.04
CA CYS A 234 18.54 -7.83 -19.26
C CYS A 234 19.81 -7.09 -18.84
N VAL A 235 20.35 -6.21 -19.69
CA VAL A 235 21.52 -5.38 -19.35
C VAL A 235 21.18 -4.33 -18.28
N LYS A 236 20.04 -3.63 -18.40
CA LYS A 236 19.53 -2.72 -17.36
C LYS A 236 19.37 -3.45 -16.03
N TYR A 237 18.68 -4.59 -16.05
CA TYR A 237 18.47 -5.43 -14.89
C TYR A 237 19.77 -5.95 -14.25
N HIS A 238 20.83 -6.20 -15.02
CA HIS A 238 22.13 -6.62 -14.48
C HIS A 238 22.74 -5.60 -13.51
N ARG A 239 22.42 -4.29 -13.65
CA ARG A 239 22.83 -3.24 -12.71
C ARG A 239 22.25 -3.42 -11.30
N HIS A 240 21.21 -4.23 -11.16
CA HIS A 240 20.42 -4.40 -9.94
C HIS A 240 20.50 -5.81 -9.34
N VAL A 241 21.40 -6.65 -9.84
CA VAL A 241 21.55 -8.04 -9.40
C VAL A 241 22.99 -8.53 -9.41
N THR A 242 23.29 -9.44 -8.50
CA THR A 242 24.57 -10.14 -8.43
C THR A 242 24.39 -11.65 -8.54
N TRP A 243 25.35 -12.32 -9.17
CA TRP A 243 25.38 -13.78 -9.25
C TRP A 243 26.28 -14.35 -8.14
N SER A 244 25.76 -15.27 -7.35
CA SER A 244 26.55 -16.09 -6.43
C SER A 244 26.66 -17.52 -6.94
N ASN A 245 27.81 -18.16 -6.70
CA ASN A 245 28.12 -19.55 -7.11
C ASN A 245 27.79 -19.80 -8.60
N ASP A 246 28.11 -18.82 -9.46
CA ASP A 246 27.86 -18.75 -10.90
C ASP A 246 26.41 -18.98 -11.39
N SER A 247 25.44 -19.16 -10.50
CA SER A 247 24.14 -19.74 -10.86
C SER A 247 22.95 -19.27 -10.03
N ILE A 248 23.18 -18.72 -8.84
CA ILE A 248 22.13 -18.15 -7.99
C ILE A 248 22.08 -16.64 -8.22
N LEU A 249 20.89 -16.13 -8.53
CA LEU A 249 20.67 -14.71 -8.69
C LEU A 249 20.24 -14.07 -7.36
N ASN A 250 20.84 -12.92 -7.04
CA ASN A 250 20.51 -12.13 -5.85
C ASN A 250 20.18 -10.70 -6.26
N VAL A 251 19.16 -10.11 -5.65
CA VAL A 251 18.81 -8.70 -5.81
C VAL A 251 19.77 -7.84 -5.00
N ASP A 252 20.30 -6.78 -5.63
CA ASP A 252 21.01 -5.70 -4.97
C ASP A 252 19.98 -4.66 -4.50
N TYR A 253 19.72 -4.61 -3.19
CA TYR A 253 18.65 -3.77 -2.63
C TYR A 253 19.00 -2.28 -2.58
N ASP A 254 20.29 -1.92 -2.58
CA ASP A 254 20.71 -0.52 -2.57
C ASP A 254 20.45 0.12 -3.94
N SER A 255 20.92 -0.53 -5.01
CA SER A 255 20.74 -0.09 -6.38
C SER A 255 19.27 -0.12 -6.81
N LEU A 256 18.55 -1.22 -6.52
CA LEU A 256 17.12 -1.35 -6.87
C LEU A 256 16.25 -0.42 -6.01
N GLY A 257 16.62 -0.19 -4.76
CA GLY A 257 16.00 0.83 -3.90
C GLY A 257 16.20 2.24 -4.44
N SER A 258 17.40 2.59 -4.91
CA SER A 258 17.70 3.89 -5.52
C SER A 258 16.91 4.08 -6.81
N TYR A 259 16.80 3.03 -7.64
CA TYR A 259 15.99 3.02 -8.85
C TYR A 259 14.50 3.25 -8.56
N LEU A 260 13.93 2.51 -7.60
CA LEU A 260 12.55 2.72 -7.14
C LEU A 260 12.31 4.12 -6.56
N TYR A 261 13.27 4.67 -5.82
CA TYR A 261 13.18 6.01 -5.23
C TYR A 261 13.14 7.08 -6.33
N LYS A 262 14.09 7.04 -7.27
CA LYS A 262 14.28 8.05 -8.32
C LYS A 262 13.12 8.13 -9.33
N HIS A 263 12.35 7.05 -9.48
CA HIS A 263 11.27 6.93 -10.48
C HIS A 263 9.92 6.53 -9.88
N SER A 264 9.73 6.71 -8.57
CA SER A 264 8.52 6.29 -7.85
C SER A 264 7.21 6.83 -8.43
N ASP A 265 7.25 7.98 -9.10
CA ASP A 265 6.11 8.64 -9.75
C ASP A 265 5.76 8.07 -11.13
N LYS A 266 6.66 7.29 -11.74
CA LYS A 266 6.47 6.71 -13.08
C LYS A 266 5.83 5.32 -13.03
N PHE A 267 6.04 4.57 -11.94
CA PHE A 267 5.54 3.20 -11.80
C PHE A 267 4.03 3.13 -11.59
N THR A 268 3.38 2.20 -12.28
CA THR A 268 2.02 1.79 -11.95
C THR A 268 2.00 0.89 -10.70
N PRO A 269 0.85 0.77 -9.99
CA PRO A 269 0.71 -0.17 -8.88
C PRO A 269 1.08 -1.62 -9.25
N GLU A 270 0.74 -2.05 -10.47
CA GLU A 270 1.06 -3.37 -11.00
C GLU A 270 2.57 -3.59 -11.17
N GLN A 271 3.31 -2.56 -11.61
CA GLN A 271 4.77 -2.62 -11.71
C GLN A 271 5.43 -2.69 -10.33
N PHE A 272 4.92 -1.95 -9.33
CA PHE A 272 5.40 -2.08 -7.95
C PHE A 272 5.17 -3.50 -7.41
N VAL A 273 3.98 -4.07 -7.59
CA VAL A 273 3.70 -5.46 -7.20
C VAL A 273 4.64 -6.43 -7.92
N ALA A 274 4.85 -6.26 -9.23
CA ALA A 274 5.75 -7.12 -10.01
C ALA A 274 7.19 -7.10 -9.49
N ILE A 275 7.70 -5.94 -9.02
CA ILE A 275 9.06 -5.83 -8.46
C ILE A 275 9.22 -6.61 -7.16
N TYR A 276 8.29 -6.46 -6.21
CA TYR A 276 8.37 -7.19 -4.93
C TYR A 276 8.01 -8.67 -5.07
N GLU A 277 7.06 -9.00 -5.96
CA GLU A 277 6.74 -10.39 -6.31
C GLU A 277 7.96 -11.09 -6.91
N HIS A 278 8.65 -10.43 -7.85
CA HIS A 278 9.86 -10.95 -8.49
C HIS A 278 10.97 -11.28 -7.48
N ASP A 279 11.30 -10.36 -6.57
CA ASP A 279 12.27 -10.60 -5.49
C ASP A 279 11.86 -11.77 -4.59
N TYR A 280 10.58 -11.84 -4.19
CA TYR A 280 10.10 -12.95 -3.37
C TYR A 280 10.09 -14.30 -4.10
N LEU A 281 9.80 -14.33 -5.40
CA LEU A 281 9.92 -15.52 -6.24
C LEU A 281 11.38 -15.97 -6.37
N LEU A 282 12.32 -15.04 -6.62
CA LEU A 282 13.76 -15.35 -6.63
C LEU A 282 14.25 -15.88 -5.28
N TYR A 283 13.78 -15.29 -4.17
CA TYR A 283 14.07 -15.78 -2.82
C TYR A 283 13.63 -17.24 -2.62
N LEU A 284 12.42 -17.60 -3.05
CA LEU A 284 11.90 -18.97 -2.94
C LEU A 284 12.65 -19.95 -3.86
N VAL A 285 12.97 -19.56 -5.09
CA VAL A 285 13.81 -20.36 -6.01
C VAL A 285 15.19 -20.61 -5.39
N ARG A 286 15.85 -19.55 -4.89
CA ARG A 286 17.16 -19.62 -4.23
C ARG A 286 17.14 -20.54 -3.02
N GLN A 287 16.10 -20.47 -2.17
CA GLN A 287 15.96 -21.37 -1.03
C GLN A 287 15.93 -22.86 -1.44
N ASP A 288 15.27 -23.20 -2.55
CA ASP A 288 15.23 -24.58 -3.02
C ASP A 288 16.51 -24.96 -3.79
N MET A 289 17.20 -24.02 -4.46
CA MET A 289 18.50 -24.27 -5.09
C MET A 289 19.56 -24.59 -4.04
N MET A 290 19.65 -23.80 -2.96
CA MET A 290 20.58 -24.04 -1.85
C MET A 290 20.36 -25.42 -1.24
N LYS A 291 19.11 -25.81 -0.90
CA LYS A 291 18.82 -27.16 -0.38
C LYS A 291 19.31 -28.28 -1.29
N LEU A 292 19.21 -28.15 -2.62
CA LEU A 292 19.71 -29.17 -3.54
C LEU A 292 21.24 -29.19 -3.62
N LEU A 293 21.91 -28.04 -3.51
CA LEU A 293 23.37 -27.94 -3.45
C LEU A 293 23.91 -28.53 -2.13
N ASP A 294 23.31 -28.17 -1.00
CA ASP A 294 23.67 -28.71 0.32
C ASP A 294 23.46 -30.23 0.38
N ASN A 295 22.33 -30.72 -0.14
CA ASN A 295 22.04 -32.16 -0.21
C ASN A 295 22.97 -32.93 -1.17
N SER A 296 23.52 -32.28 -2.21
CA SER A 296 24.49 -32.92 -3.11
C SER A 296 25.93 -32.88 -2.58
N ALA A 297 26.25 -31.93 -1.68
CA ALA A 297 27.46 -32.00 -0.86
C ALA A 297 27.38 -33.07 0.25
N GLY A 298 26.17 -33.37 0.74
CA GLY A 298 25.92 -34.36 1.81
C GLY A 298 25.83 -35.83 1.37
N GLN A 299 25.94 -36.16 0.07
CA GLN A 299 25.81 -37.55 -0.42
C GLN A 299 27.14 -38.32 -0.50
N VAL A 300 27.90 -38.30 0.60
CA VAL A 300 28.89 -39.35 0.91
C VAL A 300 28.44 -40.02 2.21
N GLU A 301 28.13 -41.31 2.12
CA GLU A 301 27.73 -42.23 3.21
C GLU A 301 26.42 -41.90 3.98
N MET A 302 25.33 -42.59 3.64
CA MET A 302 24.89 -43.78 4.42
C MET A 302 23.67 -44.48 3.79
N GLN A 303 23.53 -45.78 4.08
CA GLN A 303 22.45 -46.64 3.57
C GLN A 303 21.13 -46.47 4.35
N ALA A 304 20.01 -46.79 3.68
CA ALA A 304 18.67 -46.79 4.28
C ALA A 304 18.43 -47.95 5.27
N PRO A 305 17.40 -47.82 6.12
CA PRO A 305 16.42 -48.90 6.28
C PRO A 305 14.97 -48.48 5.96
N GLN A 306 14.08 -49.47 5.96
CA GLN A 306 12.70 -49.40 5.46
C GLN A 306 11.63 -49.24 6.56
N ASP A 307 10.38 -49.08 6.10
CA ASP A 307 9.10 -49.54 6.70
C ASP A 307 8.07 -48.58 7.35
N GLN A 308 6.89 -48.60 6.71
CA GLN A 308 5.51 -48.72 7.23
C GLN A 308 4.76 -47.56 7.94
N ALA A 309 3.91 -46.90 7.13
CA ALA A 309 2.43 -46.89 7.19
C ALA A 309 1.64 -46.41 8.45
N CYS A 310 0.64 -45.52 8.23
CA CYS A 310 -0.68 -45.61 8.86
C CYS A 310 -1.77 -44.82 8.09
N GLU A 311 -3.04 -45.21 8.29
CA GLU A 311 -4.26 -44.86 7.54
C GLU A 311 -5.43 -44.63 8.55
N ASP A 312 -6.59 -43.98 8.27
CA ASP A 312 -7.08 -43.21 7.11
C ASP A 312 -8.25 -42.26 7.52
N VAL A 313 -8.78 -41.48 6.56
CA VAL A 313 -10.15 -40.90 6.43
C VAL A 313 -10.82 -40.21 7.64
N ALA A 314 -10.99 -38.89 7.54
CA ALA A 314 -12.25 -38.15 7.77
C ALA A 314 -12.08 -36.69 7.25
N GLY A 315 -13.03 -36.02 6.61
CA GLY A 315 -14.39 -36.36 6.18
C GLY A 315 -14.96 -35.19 5.38
N ASN A 316 -15.34 -35.43 4.12
CA ASN A 316 -15.82 -34.38 3.20
C ASN A 316 -17.20 -33.83 3.63
N CYS A 317 -17.24 -32.62 4.19
CA CYS A 317 -18.41 -31.74 4.24
C CYS A 317 -17.98 -30.26 4.33
N PHE A 318 -18.93 -29.33 4.13
CA PHE A 318 -18.71 -27.87 4.11
C PHE A 318 -17.94 -27.30 2.90
N LYS A 319 -18.44 -27.63 1.69
CA LYS A 319 -18.32 -26.72 0.54
C LYS A 319 -19.33 -25.57 0.69
N ASN A 320 -18.94 -24.37 0.25
CA ASN A 320 -19.77 -23.16 0.04
C ASN A 320 -19.91 -22.13 1.19
N THR A 321 -18.84 -21.85 1.94
CA THR A 321 -18.55 -20.49 2.42
C THR A 321 -17.16 -20.07 1.95
N SER A 322 -17.04 -18.88 1.37
CA SER A 322 -15.80 -18.40 0.75
C SER A 322 -14.67 -18.30 1.78
N GLY A 323 -13.47 -18.76 1.42
CA GLY A 323 -12.30 -18.74 2.30
C GLY A 323 -12.03 -17.33 2.84
N PHE A 324 -12.21 -16.30 2.01
CA PHE A 324 -12.10 -14.89 2.39
C PHE A 324 -12.87 -14.51 3.67
N VAL A 325 -14.14 -14.90 3.81
CA VAL A 325 -14.94 -14.56 5.01
C VAL A 325 -14.46 -15.34 6.23
N ARG A 326 -14.03 -16.59 6.02
CA ARG A 326 -13.48 -17.45 7.08
C ARG A 326 -12.16 -16.89 7.60
N ASP A 327 -11.25 -16.56 6.71
CA ASP A 327 -9.90 -16.08 7.03
C ASP A 327 -9.95 -14.66 7.62
N LEU A 328 -10.81 -13.77 7.11
CA LEU A 328 -11.02 -12.43 7.65
C LEU A 328 -11.52 -12.48 9.10
N VAL A 329 -12.55 -13.29 9.38
CA VAL A 329 -13.11 -13.36 10.74
C VAL A 329 -12.24 -14.22 11.67
N GLN A 330 -11.55 -15.25 11.16
CA GLN A 330 -10.53 -15.97 11.94
C GLN A 330 -9.37 -15.03 12.35
N ASN A 331 -8.91 -14.15 11.47
CA ASN A 331 -7.89 -13.15 11.83
C ASN A 331 -8.40 -12.16 12.88
N LEU A 332 -9.64 -11.66 12.76
CA LEU A 332 -10.27 -10.81 13.78
C LEU A 332 -10.46 -11.53 15.14
N VAL A 333 -10.70 -12.84 15.13
CA VAL A 333 -10.76 -13.69 16.34
C VAL A 333 -9.38 -13.99 16.91
N ASN A 334 -8.35 -14.12 16.07
CA ASN A 334 -6.97 -14.33 16.50
C ASN A 334 -6.38 -13.04 17.12
N GLU A 335 -6.63 -11.87 16.53
CA GLU A 335 -6.29 -10.56 17.14
C GLU A 335 -7.04 -10.32 18.46
N TYR A 336 -8.27 -10.81 18.57
CA TYR A 336 -9.09 -10.68 19.79
C TYR A 336 -8.44 -11.36 21.01
N TYR A 337 -7.74 -12.49 20.84
CA TYR A 337 -6.98 -13.16 21.91
C TYR A 337 -5.75 -12.35 22.40
N LEU A 338 -5.33 -11.33 21.66
CA LEU A 338 -4.22 -10.43 22.01
C LEU A 338 -4.68 -9.09 22.63
N GLY A 339 -5.98 -8.89 22.83
CA GLY A 339 -6.48 -8.01 23.88
C GLY A 339 -6.92 -6.59 23.49
N SER A 340 -7.92 -6.44 22.62
CA SER A 340 -8.88 -5.32 22.77
C SER A 340 -10.26 -5.63 22.16
N ALA A 341 -11.28 -5.82 23.01
CA ALA A 341 -12.62 -6.22 22.54
C ALA A 341 -13.48 -5.06 21.96
N VAL A 342 -12.84 -4.04 21.38
CA VAL A 342 -13.54 -2.95 20.66
C VAL A 342 -13.99 -3.44 19.27
N ASN A 343 -13.19 -4.31 18.64
CA ASN A 343 -13.41 -4.73 17.25
C ASN A 343 -14.66 -5.62 17.07
N LEU A 344 -15.03 -6.47 18.04
CA LEU A 344 -16.26 -7.27 17.95
C LEU A 344 -17.53 -6.40 17.99
N THR A 345 -17.53 -5.33 18.79
CA THR A 345 -18.63 -4.35 18.78
C THR A 345 -18.69 -3.58 17.47
N LEU A 346 -17.53 -3.30 16.85
CA LEU A 346 -17.48 -2.71 15.51
C LEU A 346 -18.08 -3.66 14.45
N ILE A 347 -17.68 -4.93 14.43
CA ILE A 347 -18.21 -5.96 13.51
C ILE A 347 -19.72 -6.12 13.68
N GLU A 348 -20.21 -6.14 14.92
CA GLU A 348 -21.64 -6.21 15.22
C GLU A 348 -22.38 -4.98 14.68
N ILE A 349 -21.85 -3.76 14.89
CA ILE A 349 -22.41 -2.51 14.33
C ILE A 349 -22.39 -2.52 12.79
N THR A 350 -21.28 -2.93 12.16
CA THR A 350 -21.15 -2.99 10.69
C THR A 350 -22.13 -3.99 10.05
N LEU A 351 -22.40 -5.13 10.71
CA LEU A 351 -23.40 -6.09 10.26
C LEU A 351 -24.85 -5.63 10.53
N TYR A 352 -25.07 -4.74 11.49
CA TYR A 352 -26.39 -4.15 11.77
C TYR A 352 -26.75 -3.00 10.81
N ASP A 353 -25.79 -2.31 10.19
CA ASP A 353 -26.04 -1.17 9.29
C ASP A 353 -26.37 -1.57 7.83
N HIS A 354 -27.30 -2.51 7.69
CA HIS A 354 -27.93 -2.89 6.42
C HIS A 354 -29.44 -2.58 6.42
N ASN A 355 -29.82 -1.44 7.01
CA ASN A 355 -31.15 -0.81 6.95
C ASN A 355 -32.36 -1.67 7.42
N LEU A 356 -32.15 -2.77 8.16
CA LEU A 356 -33.23 -3.57 8.73
C LEU A 356 -32.97 -3.96 10.19
N ILE A 357 -33.28 -3.06 11.12
CA ILE A 357 -33.50 -3.43 12.52
C ILE A 357 -34.82 -4.20 12.62
N LYS A 358 -34.76 -5.53 12.45
CA LYS A 358 -35.89 -6.44 12.74
C LYS A 358 -35.46 -7.56 13.69
N LYS A 359 -35.82 -7.32 14.96
CA LYS A 359 -35.55 -8.11 16.19
C LYS A 359 -34.09 -8.09 16.67
N ARG A 360 -33.95 -7.90 17.99
CA ARG A 360 -32.71 -8.11 18.73
C ARG A 360 -32.38 -9.61 18.70
N ASN A 361 -31.39 -9.98 17.88
CA ASN A 361 -30.67 -11.22 18.15
C ASN A 361 -29.86 -11.00 19.44
N THR A 362 -29.86 -11.97 20.35
CA THR A 362 -28.97 -11.93 21.51
C THR A 362 -27.54 -12.22 21.04
N HIS A 363 -26.52 -11.73 21.76
CA HIS A 363 -25.11 -12.03 21.40
C HIS A 363 -24.86 -13.55 21.30
N THR A 364 -25.58 -14.36 22.08
CA THR A 364 -25.62 -15.83 21.98
C THR A 364 -26.04 -16.32 20.59
N ALA A 365 -27.03 -15.71 19.96
CA ALA A 365 -27.48 -16.08 18.61
C ALA A 365 -26.43 -15.69 17.55
N PHE A 366 -25.80 -14.52 17.67
CA PHE A 366 -24.69 -14.10 16.81
C PHE A 366 -23.50 -15.07 16.91
N ILE A 367 -23.06 -15.41 18.12
CA ILE A 367 -21.99 -16.39 18.36
C ILE A 367 -22.36 -17.77 17.80
N LYS A 368 -23.60 -18.23 17.98
CA LYS A 368 -24.08 -19.48 17.37
C LYS A 368 -24.11 -19.45 15.83
N SER A 369 -24.34 -18.29 15.20
CA SER A 369 -24.17 -18.13 13.75
C SER A 369 -22.72 -18.23 13.30
N LEU A 370 -21.76 -17.64 14.03
CA LEU A 370 -20.32 -17.79 13.74
C LEU A 370 -19.87 -19.26 13.84
N ILE A 371 -20.38 -20.01 14.83
CA ILE A 371 -20.12 -21.46 14.96
C ILE A 371 -20.74 -22.23 13.79
N ALA A 372 -22.00 -21.95 13.44
CA ALA A 372 -22.68 -22.60 12.31
C ALA A 372 -22.01 -22.31 10.95
N TRP A 373 -21.26 -21.21 10.84
CA TRP A 373 -20.44 -20.87 9.68
C TRP A 373 -19.01 -21.44 9.74
N GLY A 374 -18.65 -22.18 10.79
CA GLY A 374 -17.34 -22.80 10.97
C GLY A 374 -16.22 -21.79 11.22
N ILE A 375 -16.56 -20.60 11.71
CA ILE A 375 -15.63 -19.49 11.94
C ILE A 375 -14.96 -19.57 13.32
N ILE A 376 -15.70 -20.10 14.31
CA ILE A 376 -15.18 -20.38 15.65
C ILE A 376 -15.69 -21.76 16.11
N THR A 377 -14.86 -22.49 16.84
CA THR A 377 -15.22 -23.74 17.51
C THR A 377 -14.95 -23.59 18.99
N ILE A 378 -16.03 -23.35 19.75
CA ILE A 378 -16.03 -23.15 21.21
C ILE A 378 -17.20 -23.93 21.81
N ASP A 379 -17.11 -24.32 23.08
CA ASP A 379 -18.15 -25.12 23.72
C ASP A 379 -19.36 -24.27 24.19
N GLU A 380 -20.48 -24.93 24.55
CA GLU A 380 -21.71 -24.21 24.91
C GLU A 380 -21.64 -23.46 26.26
N GLY A 381 -20.66 -23.77 27.11
CA GLY A 381 -20.31 -22.99 28.30
C GLY A 381 -19.58 -21.69 27.92
N GLU A 382 -18.57 -21.79 27.05
CA GLU A 382 -17.80 -20.64 26.55
C GLU A 382 -18.67 -19.63 25.79
N ILE A 383 -19.63 -20.10 24.98
CA ILE A 383 -20.61 -19.23 24.28
C ILE A 383 -21.33 -18.28 25.25
N LYS A 384 -21.74 -18.78 26.43
CA LYS A 384 -22.46 -17.97 27.43
C LYS A 384 -21.53 -16.97 28.11
N ALA A 385 -20.30 -17.37 28.43
CA ALA A 385 -19.30 -16.47 29.00
C ALA A 385 -18.97 -15.31 28.04
N LEU A 386 -18.74 -15.61 26.75
CA LEU A 386 -18.43 -14.63 25.72
C LEU A 386 -19.60 -13.64 25.49
N ALA A 387 -20.83 -14.17 25.37
CA ALA A 387 -22.04 -13.36 25.17
C ALA A 387 -22.27 -12.36 26.31
N ASN A 388 -22.05 -12.79 27.55
CA ASN A 388 -22.16 -11.94 28.75
C ASN A 388 -21.05 -10.87 28.79
N GLY A 389 -19.81 -11.24 28.47
CA GLY A 389 -18.69 -10.30 28.38
C GLY A 389 -18.89 -9.20 27.34
N MET A 390 -19.47 -9.53 26.18
CA MET A 390 -19.88 -8.54 25.17
C MET A 390 -20.98 -7.61 25.70
N ALA A 391 -21.99 -8.16 26.39
CA ALA A 391 -23.11 -7.38 26.94
C ALA A 391 -22.69 -6.35 27.99
N ASP A 392 -21.69 -6.66 28.82
CA ASP A 392 -21.20 -5.73 29.84
C ASP A 392 -20.20 -4.68 29.32
N LYS A 393 -19.56 -4.91 28.17
CA LYS A 393 -18.79 -3.87 27.48
C LYS A 393 -19.68 -2.90 26.71
N TYR A 394 -20.74 -3.38 26.05
CA TYR A 394 -21.67 -2.53 25.30
C TYR A 394 -22.33 -1.45 26.18
N LYS A 395 -22.57 -1.75 27.47
CA LYS A 395 -23.08 -0.79 28.48
C LYS A 395 -22.14 0.37 28.81
N ARG A 396 -20.86 0.33 28.39
CA ARG A 396 -19.81 1.29 28.79
C ARG A 396 -19.41 2.29 27.69
N ILE A 397 -20.00 2.21 26.50
CA ILE A 397 -19.68 3.10 25.38
C ILE A 397 -20.48 4.40 25.50
N PRO A 398 -19.86 5.61 25.47
CA PRO A 398 -20.57 6.88 25.52
C PRO A 398 -21.44 7.11 24.27
N LYS A 399 -22.63 7.70 24.45
CA LYS A 399 -23.60 7.91 23.36
C LYS A 399 -23.23 8.99 22.33
N GLU A 400 -22.24 9.82 22.64
CA GLU A 400 -22.02 11.11 21.97
C GLU A 400 -20.85 11.09 20.95
N GLY A 401 -20.17 9.95 20.77
CA GLY A 401 -18.93 9.84 19.99
C GLY A 401 -19.04 9.71 18.46
N TYR A 402 -20.22 9.89 17.86
CA TYR A 402 -20.40 9.71 16.41
C TYR A 402 -20.00 10.98 15.63
N MET A 403 -18.71 11.09 15.27
CA MET A 403 -18.21 12.22 14.45
C MET A 403 -18.77 12.21 13.02
N VAL A 404 -19.21 13.38 12.58
CA VAL A 404 -19.92 13.61 11.32
C VAL A 404 -18.93 13.99 10.20
N TRP A 405 -18.95 13.25 9.08
CA TRP A 405 -18.16 13.52 7.87
C TRP A 405 -19.07 13.75 6.65
N PRO A 406 -19.57 14.99 6.38
CA PRO A 406 -20.66 15.18 5.41
C PRO A 406 -20.29 14.99 3.94
N TYR A 407 -19.09 15.43 3.51
CA TYR A 407 -18.80 15.62 2.08
C TYR A 407 -18.21 14.39 1.36
N LEU A 408 -17.42 13.55 2.05
CA LEU A 408 -16.98 12.26 1.49
C LEU A 408 -18.16 11.28 1.34
N TYR A 409 -19.13 11.36 2.27
CA TYR A 409 -20.29 10.47 2.35
C TYR A 409 -21.17 10.45 1.08
N ILE A 410 -21.23 11.54 0.31
CA ILE A 410 -22.08 11.61 -0.89
C ILE A 410 -21.52 10.74 -2.02
N ASN A 411 -20.19 10.68 -2.15
CA ASN A 411 -19.53 9.84 -3.15
C ASN A 411 -19.50 8.37 -2.70
N ASP A 412 -19.18 8.10 -1.43
CA ASP A 412 -19.16 6.74 -0.89
C ASP A 412 -20.57 6.11 -0.87
N LYS A 413 -21.60 6.88 -0.50
CA LYS A 413 -23.00 6.42 -0.59
C LYS A 413 -23.38 6.08 -2.03
N LYS A 414 -23.00 6.90 -3.02
CA LYS A 414 -23.28 6.64 -4.44
C LYS A 414 -22.54 5.39 -4.93
N MET A 415 -21.29 5.19 -4.51
CA MET A 415 -20.50 3.99 -4.81
C MET A 415 -21.09 2.73 -4.16
N CYS A 416 -21.55 2.80 -2.91
CA CYS A 416 -22.25 1.72 -2.22
C CYS A 416 -23.63 1.41 -2.82
N GLU A 417 -24.38 2.41 -3.26
CA GLU A 417 -25.64 2.22 -4.00
C GLU A 417 -25.39 1.55 -5.37
N ASP A 418 -24.34 1.95 -6.10
CA ASP A 418 -23.96 1.31 -7.37
C ASP A 418 -23.41 -0.11 -7.17
N MET A 419 -22.69 -0.40 -6.08
CA MET A 419 -22.33 -1.76 -5.69
C MET A 419 -23.56 -2.60 -5.33
N GLY A 420 -24.50 -2.06 -4.55
CA GLY A 420 -25.75 -2.74 -4.19
C GLY A 420 -26.62 -3.06 -5.41
N ARG A 421 -26.67 -2.16 -6.41
CA ARG A 421 -27.33 -2.41 -7.71
C ARG A 421 -26.59 -3.49 -8.52
N LYS A 422 -25.26 -3.51 -8.51
CA LYS A 422 -24.43 -4.50 -9.24
C LYS A 422 -24.42 -5.89 -8.59
N LEU A 423 -24.60 -5.99 -7.27
CA LEU A 423 -24.62 -7.25 -6.50
C LEU A 423 -26.01 -7.93 -6.46
N GLY A 424 -27.01 -7.36 -7.13
CA GLY A 424 -28.36 -7.91 -7.19
C GLY A 424 -28.47 -9.19 -8.02
N SER A 425 -28.17 -10.36 -7.43
CA SER A 425 -28.84 -11.66 -7.74
C SER A 425 -28.23 -12.90 -7.04
N THR A 426 -27.04 -12.83 -6.44
CA THR A 426 -26.28 -14.04 -6.06
C THR A 426 -26.49 -14.57 -4.64
N ILE A 427 -27.50 -14.11 -3.89
CA ILE A 427 -27.87 -14.69 -2.59
C ILE A 427 -29.08 -15.62 -2.78
N PRO A 428 -28.95 -16.94 -2.58
CA PRO A 428 -30.09 -17.84 -2.61
C PRO A 428 -31.02 -17.55 -1.43
N TYR A 429 -32.25 -17.15 -1.71
CA TYR A 429 -33.32 -17.15 -0.71
C TYR A 429 -33.58 -18.59 -0.25
N SER A 430 -33.15 -18.94 0.96
CA SER A 430 -33.77 -20.04 1.70
C SER A 430 -35.17 -19.56 2.13
N ARG A 431 -36.18 -19.85 1.30
CA ARG A 431 -37.58 -19.82 1.75
C ARG A 431 -37.66 -20.63 3.04
N LYS A 432 -38.32 -20.07 4.06
CA LYS A 432 -38.94 -20.94 5.08
C LYS A 432 -39.96 -21.81 4.36
N THR A 433 -39.84 -23.12 4.49
CA THR A 433 -41.01 -23.99 4.49
C THR A 433 -41.69 -23.82 5.83
N ASP A 434 -43.01 -23.69 5.81
CA ASP A 434 -43.82 -23.49 7.01
C ASP A 434 -43.88 -24.77 7.86
N GLU A 435 -43.67 -24.61 9.17
CA GLU A 435 -44.28 -25.36 10.29
C GLU A 435 -44.26 -24.43 11.53
#